data_AF-A0AAP5BL23-F1
#
_entry.id   AF-A0AAP5BL23-F1
#
_cell.length_a   1.000
_cell.length_b   1.000
_cell.length_c   1.000
_cell.angle_alpha   90.00
_cell.angle_beta   90.00
_cell.angle_gamma   90.00
#
_symmetry.space_group_name_H-M   'P 1'
#
loop_
_entity.id
_entity.type
_entity.pdbx_description
1 polymer ?
#
loop_
_entity_poly.entity_id
_entity_poly.type
_entity_poly.pdbx_seq_one_letter_code
_entity_poly.pdbx_strand_id
1 'polypeptide(L)' 'MKRLEYRLCKDRHGAALVTLDSAMGNGQDFYPANLRTLANALLQIADAAEQTKLGKHEHWKSGVIELE' A
#
# COMPACT_ATOMS: atom_id res chain seq x y z
N MET A 1 -16.79 -6.03 -9.55
CA MET A 1 -16.36 -5.18 -8.42
C MET A 1 -14.98 -5.64 -7.98
N LYS A 2 -13.98 -4.77 -7.89
CA LYS A 2 -12.69 -5.12 -7.27
C LYS A 2 -12.92 -5.11 -5.75
N ARG A 3 -12.82 -6.27 -5.10
CA ARG A 3 -13.01 -6.43 -3.65
C ARG A 3 -11.65 -6.50 -2.98
N LEU A 4 -11.47 -5.75 -1.89
CA LEU A 4 -10.33 -5.92 -0.99
C LEU A 4 -10.71 -6.94 0.09
N GLU A 5 -9.99 -8.05 0.10
CA GLU A 5 -10.16 -9.14 1.07
C GLU A 5 -9.02 -9.06 2.08
N TYR A 6 -9.36 -9.28 3.36
CA TYR A 6 -8.41 -9.23 4.45
C TYR A 6 -8.70 -10.31 5.50
N ARG A 7 -7.65 -10.71 6.22
CA ARG A 7 -7.74 -11.51 7.45
C ARG A 7 -7.14 -10.74 8.62
N LEU A 8 -7.74 -10.93 9.80
CA LEU A 8 -7.20 -10.44 11.05
C LEU A 8 -6.60 -11.63 11.80
N CYS A 9 -5.31 -11.56 12.08
CA CYS A 9 -4.56 -12.63 12.74
C CYS A 9 -3.74 -12.06 13.90
N LYS A 10 -3.00 -12.95 14.58
CA LYS A 10 -2.06 -12.57 15.63
C LYS A 10 -0.71 -13.21 15.36
N ASP A 11 0.35 -12.53 15.77
CA ASP A 11 1.68 -13.12 15.78
C ASP A 11 1.84 -14.13 16.93
N ARG A 12 3.03 -14.73 17.04
CA ARG A 12 3.37 -15.69 18.11
C ARG A 12 3.36 -15.09 19.52
N HIS A 13 3.37 -13.76 19.65
CA HIS A 13 3.32 -13.02 20.91
C HIS A 13 1.91 -12.49 21.22
N GLY A 14 0.92 -12.73 20.34
CA GLY A 14 -0.46 -12.29 20.49
C GLY A 14 -0.74 -10.87 19.97
N ALA A 15 0.24 -10.21 19.33
CA ALA A 15 0.05 -8.90 18.71
C ALA A 15 -0.80 -8.99 17.45
N ALA A 16 -1.66 -8.01 17.21
CA ALA A 16 -2.57 -8.01 16.07
C ALA A 16 -1.83 -7.80 14.74
N LEU A 17 -2.25 -8.55 13.72
CA LEU A 17 -1.77 -8.49 12.34
C LEU A 17 -2.96 -8.45 11.38
N VAL A 18 -2.71 -7.89 10.19
CA VAL A 18 -3.67 -7.82 9.09
C VAL A 18 -3.02 -8.40 7.83
N THR A 19 -3.63 -9.42 7.25
CA THR A 19 -3.24 -9.95 5.93
C THR A 19 -4.13 -9.32 4.85
N LEU A 20 -3.55 -8.87 3.74
CA LEU A 20 -4.30 -8.44 2.55
C LEU A 20 -4.31 -9.58 1.52
N ASP A 21 -5.45 -10.26 1.36
CA ASP A 21 -5.60 -11.50 0.57
C ASP A 21 -6.20 -11.28 -0.84
N SER A 22 -6.40 -10.03 -1.26
CA SER A 22 -6.84 -9.72 -2.63
C SER A 22 -5.68 -9.45 -3.58
N ALA A 23 -5.92 -9.31 -4.89
CA ALA A 23 -4.91 -8.92 -5.87
C ALA A 23 -4.16 -7.59 -5.58
N MET A 24 -4.66 -6.78 -4.63
CA MET A 24 -3.99 -5.57 -4.14
C MET A 24 -3.00 -5.84 -3.00
N GLY A 25 -2.92 -7.08 -2.50
CA GLY A 25 -1.96 -7.53 -1.52
C GLY A 25 -1.28 -8.83 -1.97
N ASN A 26 -0.06 -9.06 -1.50
CA ASN A 26 0.67 -10.29 -1.79
C ASN A 26 0.49 -11.36 -0.70
N GLY A 27 -0.61 -11.31 0.07
CA GLY A 27 -0.81 -12.18 1.24
C GLY A 27 0.16 -11.89 2.39
N GLN A 28 0.78 -10.70 2.41
CA GLN A 28 1.68 -10.30 3.47
C GLN A 28 0.91 -9.85 4.70
N ASP A 29 1.43 -10.22 5.87
CA ASP A 29 0.94 -9.75 7.17
C ASP A 29 1.56 -8.40 7.52
N PHE A 30 0.71 -7.46 7.92
CA PHE A 30 1.10 -6.13 8.37
C PHE A 30 0.67 -5.92 9.82
N TYR A 31 1.55 -5.32 10.62
CA TYR A 31 1.10 -4.67 11.84
C TYR A 31 0.18 -3.50 11.49
N PRO A 32 -0.85 -3.21 12.31
CA PRO A 32 -1.78 -2.11 12.06
C PRO A 32 -1.11 -0.74 11.90
N ALA A 33 0.04 -0.50 12.51
CA ALA A 33 0.82 0.74 12.31
C ALA A 33 1.37 0.79 10.89
N ASN A 34 2.10 -0.25 10.47
CA ASN A 34 2.69 -0.36 9.13
C ASN A 34 1.63 -0.30 8.03
N LEU A 35 0.45 -0.91 8.24
CA LEU A 35 -0.66 -0.84 7.28
C LEU A 35 -1.16 0.61 7.11
N ARG A 36 -1.21 1.40 8.18
CA ARG A 36 -1.58 2.82 8.10
C ARG A 36 -0.50 3.65 7.40
N THR A 37 0.78 3.41 7.70
CA THR A 37 1.89 4.07 7.01
C THR A 37 1.86 3.76 5.50
N LEU A 38 1.65 2.49 5.15
CA LEU A 38 1.48 2.07 3.75
C LEU A 38 0.27 2.75 3.10
N ALA A 39 -0.88 2.81 3.77
CA ALA A 39 -2.07 3.46 3.23
C ALA A 39 -1.82 4.95 2.94
N ASN A 40 -1.13 5.66 3.83
CA ASN A 40 -0.76 7.06 3.61
C ASN A 40 0.19 7.22 2.43
N ALA A 41 1.20 6.35 2.30
CA ALA A 41 2.11 6.38 1.16
C ALA A 41 1.39 6.11 -0.17
N LEU A 42 0.43 5.17 -0.19
CA LEU A 42 -0.39 4.92 -1.38
C LEU A 42 -1.22 6.13 -1.78
N LEU A 43 -1.76 6.89 -0.82
CA LEU A 43 -2.46 8.16 -1.10
C LEU A 43 -1.51 9.20 -1.72
N GLN A 44 -0.30 9.35 -1.17
CA GLN A 44 0.71 10.26 -1.73
C GLN A 44 1.12 9.87 -3.16
N ILE A 45 1.21 8.57 -3.46
CA ILE A 45 1.48 8.09 -4.83
C ILE A 45 0.32 8.44 -5.77
N ALA A 46 -0.92 8.28 -5.31
CA ALA A 46 -2.10 8.65 -6.09
C ALA A 46 -2.11 10.16 -6.38
N ASP A 47 -1.88 10.99 -5.36
CA ASP A 47 -1.78 12.45 -5.50
C ASP A 47 -0.67 12.83 -6.50
N ALA A 48 0.51 12.19 -6.39
CA ALA A 48 1.62 12.43 -7.31
C ALA A 48 1.27 12.04 -8.75
N ALA A 49 0.53 10.95 -8.96
CA ALA A 49 0.09 10.51 -10.28
C ALA A 49 -0.90 11.50 -10.92
N GLU A 50 -1.78 12.10 -10.12
CA GLU A 50 -2.74 13.11 -10.58
C GLU A 50 -2.07 14.45 -10.91
N GLN A 51 -1.04 14.83 -10.15
CA GLN A 51 -0.35 16.12 -10.29
C GLN A 51 0.78 16.09 -11.32
N THR A 52 1.37 14.92 -11.58
CA THR A 52 2.52 14.80 -12.48
C THR A 52 2.07 14.84 -13.94
N LYS A 53 2.59 15.81 -14.68
CA LYS A 53 2.52 15.83 -16.14
C LYS A 53 3.75 15.15 -16.72
N LEU A 54 3.56 14.07 -17.45
CA LEU A 54 4.62 13.43 -18.22
C LEU A 54 4.87 14.23 -19.51
N GLY A 55 6.12 14.29 -19.95
CA GLY A 55 6.49 14.87 -21.24
C GLY A 55 5.90 14.11 -22.42
N LYS A 56 5.91 14.75 -23.61
CA LYS A 56 5.30 14.21 -24.85
C LYS A 56 5.79 12.81 -25.25
N HIS A 57 7.01 12.44 -24.85
CA HIS A 57 7.64 11.14 -25.14
C HIS A 57 7.93 10.33 -23.87
N GLU A 58 7.47 10.79 -22.71
CA GLU A 58 7.66 10.10 -21.43
C GLU A 58 6.44 9.23 -21.13
N HIS A 59 6.69 7.92 -20.96
CA HIS A 59 5.65 6.94 -20.64
C HIS A 59 5.64 6.52 -19.18
N TRP A 60 6.70 6.84 -18.43
CA TRP A 60 6.84 6.46 -17.04
C TRP A 60 7.74 7.46 -16.31
N LYS A 61 7.56 7.55 -14.99
CA LYS A 61 8.43 8.28 -14.07
C LYS A 61 8.51 7.51 -12.77
N SER A 62 9.72 7.32 -12.25
CA SER A 62 9.94 6.65 -10.97
C SER A 62 9.85 7.61 -9.80
N GLY A 63 9.45 7.10 -8.64
CA GLY A 63 9.43 7.82 -7.38
C GLY A 63 9.68 6.87 -6.21
N VAL A 64 10.13 7.41 -5.09
CA VAL A 64 10.34 6.69 -3.82
C VAL A 64 9.64 7.49 -2.74
N ILE A 65 8.94 6.80 -1.84
CA ILE A 65 8.38 7.37 -0.61
C ILE A 65 8.97 6.61 0.56
N GLU A 66 9.51 7.34 1.52
CA GLU A 66 10.01 6.76 2.77
C GLU A 66 8.84 6.47 3.71
N LEU A 67 8.86 5.27 4.28
CA LEU A 67 7.89 4.83 5.28
C LEU A 67 8.57 4.94 6.65
N GLU A 68 8.40 6.07 7.32
CA GLU A 68 8.86 6.26 8.71
C GLU A 68 8.07 5.40 9.71
#